data_AF-A0A534RQF1-F1
#
_entry.id   AF-A0A534RQF1-F1
#
_cell.length_a   1.000
_cell.length_b   1.000
_cell.length_c   1.000
_cell.angle_alpha   90.00
_cell.angle_beta   90.00
_cell.angle_gamma   90.00
#
_symmetry.space_group_name_H-M   'P 1'
#
loop_
_entity.id
_entity.type
_entity.pdbx_description
1 polymer ?
#
loop_
_entity_poly.entity_id
_entity_poly.type
_entity_poly.pdbx_seq_one_letter_code
_entity_poly.pdbx_strand_id
1 'polypeptide(L)' 'MIIIVADFLREGIHELRAQKGRVHYRMLYFFYGRSVAVLDHALTKEGKVPDADIERAIRRKKAFERDPARHTYEEELSNG' A
#
# COMPACT_ATOMS: atom_id res chain seq x y z
N MET A 1 -18.37 -12.02 3.74
CA MET A 1 -17.17 -12.73 4.23
C MET A 1 -16.03 -11.72 4.27
N ILE A 2 -15.81 -11.12 5.44
CA ILE A 2 -14.70 -10.20 5.69
C ILE A 2 -13.47 -11.09 5.90
N ILE A 3 -12.63 -11.20 4.89
CA ILE A 3 -11.33 -11.85 5.02
C ILE A 3 -10.32 -10.72 5.25
N ILE A 4 -9.95 -10.52 6.51
CA ILE A 4 -8.83 -9.68 6.97
C ILE A 4 -7.50 -10.42 6.74
N VAL A 5 -7.31 -10.97 5.55
CA VAL A 5 -6.04 -11.57 5.14
C VAL A 5 -5.39 -10.60 4.18
N ALA A 6 -4.19 -10.15 4.54
CA ALA A 6 -3.33 -9.44 3.63
C ALA A 6 -2.78 -10.47 2.64
N ASP A 7 -3.20 -10.39 1.38
CA ASP A 7 -2.76 -11.32 0.35
C ASP A 7 -1.42 -10.83 -0.21
N PHE A 8 -0.41 -11.71 -0.25
CA PHE A 8 0.83 -11.44 -0.98
C PHE A 8 0.54 -11.50 -2.49
N LEU A 9 0.93 -10.44 -3.21
CA LEU A 9 0.79 -10.39 -4.66
C LEU A 9 2.08 -10.90 -5.33
N ARG A 10 3.10 -10.05 -5.44
CA ARG A 10 4.45 -10.40 -5.93
C ARG A 10 5.45 -9.30 -5.59
N GLU A 11 6.75 -9.61 -5.65
CA GLU A 11 7.86 -8.65 -5.47
C GLU A 11 7.78 -7.80 -4.18
N GLY A 12 7.25 -8.38 -3.10
CA GLY A 12 7.11 -7.71 -1.80
C GLY A 12 5.90 -6.75 -1.71
N ILE A 13 4.99 -6.80 -2.69
CA ILE A 13 3.71 -6.06 -2.64
C ILE A 13 2.64 -6.94 -2.00
N HIS A 14 1.90 -6.34 -1.07
CA HIS A 14 0.79 -6.93 -0.34
C HIS A 14 -0.50 -6.15 -0.61
N GLU A 15 -1.64 -6.84 -0.51
CA GLU A 15 -2.99 -6.26 -0.61
C GLU A 15 -3.60 -6.13 0.78
N LEU A 16 -4.11 -4.95 1.13
CA LEU A 16 -4.97 -4.71 2.30
C LEU A 16 -6.41 -4.43 1.84
N ARG A 17 -7.37 -5.19 2.37
CA ARG A 17 -8.79 -5.05 2.05
C ARG A 17 -9.51 -4.23 3.12
N ALA A 18 -10.10 -3.11 2.72
CA ALA A 18 -10.86 -2.24 3.61
C ALA A 18 -12.25 -1.96 3.02
N GLN A 19 -13.27 -1.84 3.88
CA GLN A 19 -14.62 -1.47 3.46
C GLN A 19 -15.04 -0.18 4.15
N LYS A 20 -15.53 0.80 3.37
CA LYS A 20 -16.14 2.03 3.88
C LYS A 20 -17.52 2.17 3.24
N GLY A 21 -18.57 1.90 4.03
CA GLY A 21 -19.94 1.84 3.54
C GLY A 21 -20.11 0.78 2.44
N ARG A 22 -20.52 1.21 1.25
CA ARG A 22 -20.69 0.34 0.06
C ARG A 22 -19.44 0.18 -0.79
N VAL A 23 -18.36 0.90 -0.47
CA VAL A 23 -17.12 0.87 -1.25
C VAL A 23 -16.14 -0.12 -0.62
N HIS A 24 -15.66 -1.04 -1.44
CA HIS A 24 -14.59 -1.98 -1.10
C HIS A 24 -13.29 -1.47 -1.71
N TYR A 25 -12.37 -1.08 -0.85
CA TYR A 25 -11.02 -0.65 -1.21
C TYR A 25 -10.04 -1.82 -1.14
N ARG A 26 -9.08 -1.77 -2.05
CA ARG A 26 -7.89 -2.63 -2.06
C ARG A 26 -6.68 -1.72 -2.09
N MET A 27 -5.99 -1.65 -0.97
CA MET A 27 -4.79 -0.84 -0.81
C MET A 27 -3.59 -1.73 -1.09
N LEU A 28 -2.69 -1.29 -1.96
CA LEU A 28 -1.41 -1.94 -2.17
C LEU A 28 -0.39 -1.31 -1.24
N TYR A 29 0.43 -2.14 -0.61
CA TYR A 29 1.43 -1.69 0.34
C TYR A 29 2.65 -2.62 0.33
N PHE A 30 3.75 -2.14 0.91
CA PHE A 30 4.96 -2.94 1.12
C PHE A 30 5.58 -2.63 2.47
N PHE A 31 6.42 -3.53 2.96
CA PHE A 31 7.17 -3.30 4.19
C PHE A 31 8.54 -2.69 3.88
N TYR A 32 8.93 -1.71 4.68
CA TYR A 32 10.27 -1.15 4.71
C TYR A 32 10.89 -1.38 6.10
N GLY A 33 12.03 -2.07 6.13
CA GLY A 33 12.63 -2.54 7.38
C GLY A 33 11.71 -3.50 8.15
N ARG A 34 11.72 -3.41 9.48
CA ARG A 34 10.99 -4.35 10.36
C ARG A 34 9.62 -3.84 10.83
N SER A 35 9.37 -2.54 10.73
CA SER A 35 8.27 -1.89 11.44
C SER A 35 7.45 -0.91 10.60
N VAL A 36 7.88 -0.60 9.37
CA VAL A 36 7.19 0.39 8.53
C VAL A 36 6.41 -0.31 7.43
N ALA A 37 5.09 -0.09 7.40
CA ALA A 37 4.25 -0.44 6.26
C ALA A 37 3.97 0.83 5.46
N VAL A 38 4.44 0.87 4.21
CA VAL A 38 4.25 1.99 3.30
C VAL A 38 3.03 1.70 2.43
N LEU A 39 1.96 2.49 2.61
CA LEU A 39 0.78 2.45 1.77
C LEU A 39 1.08 3.14 0.44
N ASP A 40 0.91 2.43 -0.68
CA ASP A 40 1.26 2.94 -2.00
C ASP A 40 0.08 3.66 -2.66
N HIS A 41 -1.01 2.93 -2.91
CA HIS A 41 -2.25 3.48 -3.44
C HIS A 41 -3.42 2.51 -3.22
N ALA A 42 -4.64 3.02 -3.39
CA ALA A 42 -5.86 2.26 -3.26
C ALA A 42 -6.61 2.14 -4.60
N LEU A 43 -7.30 1.02 -4.76
CA LEU A 43 -8.20 0.73 -5.86
C LEU A 43 -9.59 0.45 -5.30
N THR A 44 -10.64 0.80 -6.02
CA THR A 44 -11.99 0.31 -5.74
C THR A 44 -12.19 -1.05 -6.41
N LYS A 45 -13.16 -1.83 -5.91
CA LYS A 45 -13.36 -3.22 -6.34
C LYS A 45 -13.71 -3.33 -7.84
N GLU A 46 -12.73 -3.77 -8.62
CA GLU A 46 -12.89 -4.04 -10.06
C GLU A 46 -12.67 -5.51 -10.47
N GLY A 47 -12.29 -6.41 -9.55
CA GLY A 47 -12.06 -7.83 -9.88
C GLY A 47 -10.74 -8.35 -9.32
N LYS A 48 -9.81 -8.84 -10.15
CA LYS A 48 -8.41 -9.08 -9.76
C LYS A 48 -7.67 -7.73 -9.72
N VAL A 49 -6.66 -7.56 -8.86
CA VAL A 49 -5.79 -6.37 -8.94
C VAL A 49 -5.12 -6.36 -10.32
N PRO A 50 -5.25 -5.28 -11.13
CA PRO A 50 -4.63 -5.22 -12.44
C PRO A 50 -3.11 -5.28 -12.35
N ASP A 51 -2.46 -5.97 -13.29
CA ASP A 51 -1.01 -6.08 -13.29
C ASP A 51 -0.31 -4.72 -13.39
N ALA A 52 -0.92 -3.76 -14.09
CA ALA A 52 -0.40 -2.40 -14.21
C ALA A 52 -0.31 -1.67 -12.85
N ASP A 53 -1.24 -1.91 -11.94
CA ASP A 53 -1.22 -1.33 -10.59
C ASP A 53 -0.15 -1.99 -9.71
N ILE A 54 0.05 -3.30 -9.86
CA ILE A 54 1.13 -4.03 -9.20
C ILE A 54 2.49 -3.54 -9.70
N GLU A 55 2.67 -3.40 -11.01
CA GLU A 55 3.91 -2.86 -11.60
C GLU A 55 4.18 -1.43 -11.13
N ARG A 56 3.14 -0.60 -11.03
CA ARG A 56 3.27 0.75 -10.47
C ARG A 56 3.73 0.70 -9.02
N ALA A 57 3.16 -0.21 -8.22
CA ALA A 57 3.54 -0.36 -6.82
C ALA A 57 5.00 -0.82 -6.67
N ILE A 58 5.44 -1.76 -7.50
CA ILE A 58 6.83 -2.23 -7.54
C ILE A 58 7.79 -1.08 -7.87
N ARG A 59 7.46 -0.23 -8.87
CA ARG A 59 8.30 0.92 -9.21
C ARG A 59 8.42 1.92 -8.07
N ARG A 60 7.32 2.19 -7.35
CA ARG A 60 7.30 3.10 -6.21
C ARG A 60 8.04 2.53 -5.00
N LYS A 61 7.88 1.24 -4.71
CA LYS A 61 8.70 0.52 -3.73
C LYS A 61 10.19 0.68 -4.02
N LYS A 62 10.61 0.38 -5.26
CA LYS A 62 12.02 0.52 -5.68
C LYS A 62 12.53 1.97 -5.57
N ALA A 63 11.68 2.96 -5.82
CA ALA A 63 12.05 4.37 -5.65
C ALA A 63 12.17 4.76 -4.16
N PHE A 64 11.23 4.34 -3.33
CA PHE A 64 11.25 4.56 -1.89
C PHE A 64 12.49 3.92 -1.24
N GLU A 65 12.81 2.67 -1.58
CA GLU A 65 13.99 1.97 -1.05
C GLU A 65 15.33 2.63 -1.43
N ARG A 66 15.37 3.42 -2.51
CA ARG A 66 16.56 4.16 -2.93
C ARG A 66 16.76 5.46 -2.16
N ASP A 67 15.67 6.12 -1.77
CA ASP A 67 15.70 7.37 -1.03
C ASP A 67 14.47 7.51 -0.09
N PRO A 68 14.48 6.78 1.04
CA PRO A 68 13.33 6.77 1.96
C PRO A 68 13.05 8.15 2.56
N ALA A 69 14.09 8.94 2.81
CA ALA A 69 13.97 10.26 3.42
C ALA A 69 13.23 11.22 2.49
N ARG A 70 13.57 11.24 1.20
CA ARG A 70 12.87 12.07 0.20
C ARG A 70 11.41 11.68 0.01
N HIS A 71 11.10 10.39 0.19
CA HIS A 71 9.77 9.83 0.00
C HIS A 71 8.96 9.67 1.30
N THR A 72 9.47 10.20 2.41
CA THR A 72 8.78 10.28 3.69
C THR A 72 8.48 11.73 4.00
N TYR A 73 7.23 12.00 4.37
CA TYR A 73 6.83 13.29 4.93
C TYR A 73 6.55 13.09 6.42
N GLU A 74 7.20 13.90 7.26
CA GLU A 74 6.97 13.95 8.69
C GLU A 74 6.35 15.31 9.02
N GLU A 75 5.16 15.30 9.62
CA GLU A 75 4.53 16.51 10.16
C GLU A 75 4.85 16.59 11.65
N GLU A 76 5.36 17.74 12.11
CA GLU A 76 5.42 18.00 13.55
C GLU A 76 4.00 18.17 14.07
N LEU A 77 3.57 17.26 14.95
CA LEU A 77 2.34 17.44 15.70
C LEU A 77 2.52 18.64 16.63
N SER A 78 2.10 19.82 16.18
CA SER A 78 1.87 20.98 17.04
C SER A 78 0.86 20.55 18.11
N ASN A 79 1.34 20.24 19.32
CA ASN A 79 0.51 20.04 20.49
C ASN A 79 -0.36 21.29 20.69
N GLY A 80 -1.66 21.16 20.42
CA GLY A 80 -2.66 22.19 20.69
C GLY A 80 -2.93 22.37 22.18
#